data_AF-E2ASQ5-F1
#
_entry.id   AF-E2ASQ5-F1
#
_cell.length_a   1.000
_cell.length_b   1.000
_cell.length_c   1.000
_cell.angle_alpha   90.00
_cell.angle_beta   90.00
_cell.angle_gamma   90.00
#
_symmetry.space_group_name_H-M   'P 1'
#
loop_
_entity.id
_entity.type
_entity.pdbx_description
1 polymer ?
#
loop_
_entity_poly.entity_id
_entity_poly.type
_entity_poly.pdbx_seq_one_letter_code
_entity_poly.pdbx_strand_id
1 'polypeptide(L)'
;MRSCTLIFVALATILLCTKYINAFEICAEENCFTSDEKLTKCEQESPLLCKQQGTTCCSVVKSKFRTHCRQHGGACMDECAPNLQRTVINCPNGQVCCVLV
;
A
#
# COMPACT_ATOMS: atom_id res chain seq x y z
N MET A 1 6.13 -34.27 -34.48
CA MET A 1 6.32 -34.47 -33.03
C MET A 1 7.24 -33.42 -32.39
N ARG A 2 8.43 -33.12 -32.94
CA ARG A 2 9.40 -32.14 -32.40
C ARG A 2 8.91 -30.68 -32.36
N SER A 3 8.04 -30.30 -33.30
CA SER A 3 7.47 -28.94 -33.38
C SER A 3 6.41 -28.69 -32.30
N CYS A 4 5.58 -29.69 -31.99
CA CYS A 4 4.55 -29.59 -30.95
C CYS A 4 5.15 -29.43 -29.56
N THR A 5 6.24 -30.14 -29.25
CA THR A 5 6.94 -30.00 -27.96
C THR A 5 7.51 -28.61 -27.75
N LEU A 6 8.03 -27.95 -28.79
CA LEU A 6 8.50 -26.56 -28.69
C LEU A 6 7.35 -25.58 -28.39
N ILE A 7 6.19 -25.78 -29.01
CA ILE A 7 4.99 -24.97 -28.77
C ILE A 7 4.51 -25.15 -27.33
N PHE A 8 4.47 -26.38 -26.81
CA PHE A 8 4.07 -26.65 -25.43
C PHE A 8 5.05 -26.04 -24.41
N VAL A 9 6.36 -26.13 -24.66
CA VAL A 9 7.38 -25.53 -23.79
C VAL A 9 7.24 -24.01 -23.77
N ALA A 10 7.06 -23.38 -24.94
CA ALA A 10 6.86 -21.93 -25.04
C ALA A 10 5.57 -21.47 -24.34
N LEU A 11 4.47 -22.21 -24.49
CA LEU A 11 3.21 -21.89 -23.80
C LEU A 11 3.35 -22.01 -22.28
N ALA A 12 4.05 -23.05 -21.81
CA ALA A 12 4.29 -23.28 -20.39
C ALA A 12 5.17 -22.17 -19.77
N THR A 13 6.23 -21.73 -20.45
CA THR A 13 7.06 -20.61 -19.98
C THR A 13 6.30 -19.30 -19.95
N ILE A 14 5.45 -19.01 -20.94
CA ILE A 14 4.61 -17.80 -20.93
C ILE A 14 3.62 -17.83 -19.76
N LEU A 15 2.97 -18.96 -19.50
CA LEU A 15 2.03 -19.13 -18.37
C LEU A 15 2.73 -19.05 -17.00
N LEU A 16 3.98 -19.53 -16.91
CA LEU A 16 4.80 -19.39 -15.71
C LEU A 16 5.23 -17.93 -15.49
N CYS A 17 5.59 -17.22 -16.56
CA CYS A 17 5.91 -15.79 -16.50
C CYS A 17 4.70 -14.94 -16.09
N THR A 18 3.50 -15.22 -16.59
CA THR A 18 2.31 -14.44 -16.21
C THR A 18 1.87 -14.67 -14.76
N LYS A 19 2.04 -15.88 -14.21
CA LYS A 19 1.85 -16.12 -12.77
C LYS A 19 2.91 -15.44 -11.90
N TYR A 20 4.11 -15.18 -12.42
CA TYR A 20 5.18 -14.51 -11.69
C TYR A 20 4.99 -12.99 -11.64
N ILE A 21 4.32 -12.40 -12.65
CA ILE A 21 3.81 -11.02 -12.58
C ILE A 21 2.53 -11.04 -11.71
N ASN A 22 2.66 -11.48 -10.47
CA ASN A 22 1.67 -11.17 -9.45
C ASN A 22 1.65 -9.65 -9.33
N ALA A 23 0.45 -9.07 -9.38
CA ALA A 23 0.20 -7.65 -9.24
C ALA A 23 0.97 -7.12 -8.03
N PHE A 24 2.06 -6.38 -8.27
CA PHE A 24 2.70 -5.62 -7.21
C PHE A 24 1.65 -4.64 -6.69
N GLU A 25 1.25 -4.81 -5.43
CA GLU A 25 0.37 -3.85 -4.77
C GLU A 25 1.06 -2.47 -4.82
N ILE A 26 0.37 -1.47 -5.36
CA ILE A 26 0.91 -0.12 -5.44
C ILE A 26 0.76 0.53 -4.06
N CYS A 27 1.81 1.20 -3.60
CA CYS A 27 1.78 1.93 -2.34
C CYS A 27 0.65 2.98 -2.33
N ALA A 28 0.01 3.15 -1.17
CA ALA A 28 -0.92 4.25 -0.95
C ALA A 28 -0.20 5.58 -1.17
N GLU A 29 -0.83 6.51 -1.89
CA GLU A 29 -0.19 7.79 -2.25
C GLU A 29 0.16 8.61 -1.01
N GLU A 30 -0.69 8.56 0.02
CA GLU A 30 -0.46 9.20 1.31
C GLU A 30 0.76 8.66 2.07
N ASN A 31 1.32 7.52 1.65
CA ASN A 31 2.49 6.89 2.26
C ASN A 31 3.77 7.06 1.43
N CYS A 32 3.69 7.75 0.30
CA CYS A 32 4.83 8.00 -0.58
C CYS A 32 5.52 9.31 -0.21
N PHE A 33 6.77 9.21 0.25
CA PHE A 33 7.56 10.38 0.66
C PHE A 33 8.79 10.55 -0.20
N THR A 34 9.17 11.81 -0.44
CA THR A 34 10.49 12.14 -1.02
C THR A 34 11.62 11.67 -0.10
N SER A 35 12.84 11.58 -0.62
CA SER A 35 14.02 11.18 0.17
C SER A 35 14.20 11.99 1.45
N ASP A 36 13.97 13.31 1.40
CA ASP A 36 14.12 14.19 2.57
C ASP A 36 12.98 14.02 3.58
N GLU A 37 11.74 13.90 3.09
CA GLU A 37 10.57 13.65 3.94
C GLU A 37 10.63 12.28 4.61
N LYS A 38 11.18 11.27 3.92
CA LYS A 38 11.34 9.93 4.47
C LYS A 38 12.12 9.94 5.77
N LEU A 39 13.24 10.66 5.83
CA LEU A 39 14.10 10.75 7.02
C LEU A 39 13.34 11.27 8.25
N THR A 40 12.42 12.20 8.01
CA THR A 40 11.69 12.87 9.10
C THR A 40 10.36 12.20 9.42
N LYS A 41 9.61 11.73 8.41
CA LYS A 41 8.22 11.26 8.52
C LYS A 41 8.06 9.75 8.57
N CYS A 42 9.01 8.99 8.01
CA CYS A 42 8.90 7.54 7.92
C CYS A 42 9.64 6.84 9.08
N GLU A 43 9.00 5.82 9.65
CA GLU A 43 9.59 4.96 10.68
C GLU A 43 10.03 3.63 10.06
N GLN A 44 9.23 3.08 9.15
CA GLN A 44 9.55 1.84 8.45
C GLN A 44 9.20 1.94 6.96
N GLU A 45 10.15 1.54 6.11
CA GLU A 45 9.98 1.48 4.66
C GLU A 45 9.21 0.23 4.24
N SER A 46 8.66 0.26 3.04
CA SER A 46 7.97 -0.85 2.40
C SER A 46 8.61 -1.15 1.05
N PRO A 47 8.70 -2.42 0.62
CA PRO A 47 9.17 -2.78 -0.72
C PRO A 47 8.18 -2.38 -1.82
N LEU A 48 6.97 -1.92 -1.48
CA LEU A 48 5.98 -1.49 -2.46
C LEU A 48 6.44 -0.25 -3.21
N LEU A 49 6.04 -0.17 -4.48
CA LEU A 49 6.40 0.95 -5.35
C LEU A 49 5.39 2.09 -5.23
N CYS A 50 5.92 3.31 -5.18
CA CYS A 50 5.14 4.52 -5.35
C CYS A 50 4.97 4.84 -6.83
N LYS A 51 3.84 5.47 -7.18
CA LYS A 51 3.57 5.90 -8.57
C LYS A 51 4.54 7.00 -9.02
N GLN A 52 4.91 7.88 -8.10
CA GLN A 52 5.80 9.01 -8.38
C GLN A 52 7.27 8.60 -8.25
N GLN A 53 8.07 8.91 -9.28
CA GLN A 53 9.51 8.65 -9.23
C GLN A 53 10.20 9.49 -8.14
N GLY A 54 11.25 8.94 -7.54
CA GLY A 54 11.99 9.61 -6.46
C GLY A 54 11.28 9.60 -5.09
N THR A 55 10.18 8.85 -4.96
CA THR A 55 9.48 8.66 -3.68
C THR A 55 9.66 7.23 -3.16
N THR A 56 9.64 7.09 -1.85
CA THR A 56 9.76 5.81 -1.13
C THR A 56 8.45 5.52 -0.40
N CYS A 57 7.99 4.28 -0.49
CA CYS A 57 6.79 3.84 0.23
C CYS A 57 7.10 3.63 1.71
N CYS A 58 6.30 4.25 2.57
CA CYS A 58 6.40 4.09 4.01
C CYS A 58 5.31 3.13 4.52
N SER A 59 5.71 2.02 5.14
CA SER A 59 4.77 1.10 5.78
C SER A 59 4.27 1.64 7.13
N VAL A 60 5.15 2.31 7.88
CA VAL A 60 4.82 2.92 9.18
C VAL A 60 5.23 4.39 9.18
N VAL A 61 4.22 5.26 9.10
CA VAL A 61 4.40 6.71 9.24
C VAL A 61 4.49 7.06 10.73
N LYS A 62 5.41 7.96 11.11
CA LYS A 62 5.52 8.43 12.50
C LYS A 62 4.22 9.09 12.96
N SER A 63 3.82 8.83 14.20
CA SER A 63 2.52 9.23 14.77
C SER A 63 2.12 10.69 14.51
N LYS A 64 3.04 11.63 14.67
CA LYS A 64 2.80 13.08 14.48
C LYS A 64 2.50 13.50 13.02
N PHE A 65 2.76 12.63 12.05
CA PHE A 65 2.50 12.90 10.63
C PHE A 65 1.38 12.04 10.06
N ARG A 66 0.71 11.22 10.89
CA ARG A 66 -0.45 10.46 10.46
C ARG A 66 -1.64 11.41 10.33
N THR A 67 -2.14 11.53 9.12
CA THR A 67 -3.29 12.38 8.76
C THR A 67 -4.41 11.57 8.12
N HIS A 68 -4.08 10.39 7.56
CA HIS A 68 -5.01 9.52 6.85
C HIS A 68 -5.35 8.28 7.68
N CYS A 69 -6.58 7.79 7.58
CA CYS A 69 -7.04 6.65 8.37
C CYS A 69 -6.19 5.39 8.19
N ARG A 70 -5.79 5.11 6.94
CA ARG A 70 -4.92 3.97 6.61
C ARG A 70 -3.55 4.05 7.31
N GLN A 71 -3.02 5.25 7.54
CA GLN A 71 -1.75 5.44 8.26
C GLN A 71 -1.84 5.06 9.74
N HIS A 72 -3.06 5.06 10.30
CA HIS A 72 -3.32 4.54 11.64
C HIS A 72 -3.61 3.04 11.66
N GLY A 73 -3.60 2.36 10.51
CA GLY A 73 -4.09 0.98 10.39
C GLY A 73 -5.60 0.87 10.55
N GLY A 74 -6.33 1.97 10.36
CA GLY A 74 -7.78 2.03 10.55
C GLY A 74 -8.58 1.94 9.26
N ALA A 75 -9.90 1.90 9.42
CA ALA A 75 -10.89 2.02 8.36
C ALA A 75 -11.91 3.12 8.70
N CYS A 76 -12.42 3.81 7.68
CA CYS A 76 -13.50 4.77 7.86
C CYS A 76 -14.82 4.02 8.07
N MET A 77 -15.51 4.33 9.15
CA MET A 77 -16.77 3.71 9.56
C MET A 77 -17.72 4.79 10.09
N ASP A 78 -19.02 4.52 10.11
CA ASP A 78 -20.00 5.49 10.62
C ASP A 78 -19.81 5.74 12.12
N GLU A 79 -19.49 4.69 12.88
CA GLU A 79 -19.19 4.78 14.31
C GLU A 79 -18.27 3.65 14.79
N CYS A 80 -17.57 3.92 15.90
CA CYS A 80 -16.92 2.94 16.76
C CYS A 80 -16.75 3.54 18.16
N ALA A 81 -16.35 2.71 19.13
CA ALA A 81 -16.13 3.17 20.49
C ALA A 81 -15.18 4.40 20.50
N PRO A 82 -15.47 5.48 21.25
CA PRO A 82 -14.71 6.74 21.16
C PRO A 82 -13.20 6.60 21.39
N ASN A 83 -12.78 5.61 22.18
CA ASN A 83 -11.37 5.30 22.43
C ASN A 83 -10.64 4.67 21.22
N LEU A 84 -11.37 4.14 20.24
CA LEU A 84 -10.83 3.58 18.99
C LEU A 84 -10.78 4.61 17.85
N GLN A 85 -11.42 5.77 18.04
CA GLN A 85 -11.49 6.80 17.01
C GLN A 85 -10.17 7.56 16.88
N ARG A 86 -9.81 7.90 15.65
CA ARG A 86 -8.69 8.78 15.31
C ARG A 86 -9.17 9.96 14.48
N THR A 87 -8.64 11.13 14.79
CA THR A 87 -8.85 12.34 13.98
C THR A 87 -8.05 12.22 12.70
N VAL A 88 -8.74 12.28 11.55
CA VAL A 88 -8.15 12.16 10.21
C VAL A 88 -8.85 13.12 9.25
N ILE A 89 -8.27 13.35 8.08
CA ILE A 89 -8.81 14.28 7.08
C ILE A 89 -9.59 13.60 5.94
N ASN A 90 -9.55 12.27 5.84
CA ASN A 90 -9.94 11.56 4.62
C ASN A 90 -11.13 10.61 4.77
N CYS A 91 -11.86 10.62 5.90
CA CYS A 91 -13.09 9.84 6.01
C CYS A 91 -14.28 10.60 5.43
N PRO A 92 -15.04 10.01 4.48
CA PRO A 92 -16.13 10.68 3.79
C PRO A 92 -17.39 10.76 4.67
N ASN A 93 -18.35 11.62 4.28
CA ASN A 93 -19.74 11.57 4.79
C ASN A 93 -19.90 11.61 6.32
N GLY A 94 -18.99 12.26 7.04
CA GLY A 94 -19.04 12.33 8.51
C GLY A 94 -18.59 11.04 9.22
N GLN A 95 -18.04 10.07 8.48
CA GLN A 95 -17.44 8.86 9.04
C GLN A 95 -16.23 9.20 9.89
N VAL A 96 -15.97 8.34 10.87
CA VAL A 96 -14.81 8.41 11.76
C VAL A 96 -13.78 7.36 11.37
N CYS A 97 -12.51 7.64 11.64
CA CYS A 97 -11.47 6.62 11.47
C CYS A 97 -11.43 5.70 12.69
N CYS A 98 -11.71 4.43 12.48
CA CYS A 98 -11.70 3.40 13.50
C CYS A 98 -10.47 2.51 13.36
N VAL A 99 -9.71 2.38 14.45
CA VAL A 99 -8.50 1.55 14.49
C VAL A 99 -8.76 0.31 15.34
N LEU A 100 -8.47 -0.87 14.79
CA LEU A 100 -8.48 -2.12 15.54
C LEU A 100 -7.13 -2.25 16.28
N VAL A 101 -7.20 -2.58 17.57
CA VAL A 101 -6.04 -2.84 18.43
C VAL A 101 -5.49 -4.24 18.23
#